data_AF-A0A3S5B384-F1
#
_entry.id   AF-A0A3S5B384-F1
#
_cell.length_a   1.000
_cell.length_b   1.000
_cell.length_c   1.000
_cell.angle_alpha   90.00
_cell.angle_beta   90.00
_cell.angle_gamma   90.00
#
_symmetry.space_group_name_H-M   'P 1'
#
loop_
_entity.id
_entity.type
_entity.pdbx_description
1 polymer ?
#
loop_
_entity_poly.entity_id
_entity_poly.type
_entity_poly.pdbx_seq_one_letter_code
_entity_poly.pdbx_strand_id
1 'polypeptide(L)'
;MKRKLLDVCVLDAALLRLEWIFDNFNKVCLSFSGGKDSTVLYHLAAAVARKKCKTFDVLFIDWEAQFSLTIEHIQAMKKRYQDVTSQFYWVALPLTTVNGVSQIQPEWIAWEPDVKWVRKPPDDAITCPDFFPFYRYAMTFEEFVPAFNEWLAGKKA
;
A
#
# COMPACT_ATOMS: atom_id res chain seq x y z
N MET A 1 24.16 14.44 -19.50
CA MET A 1 24.44 13.21 -18.72
C MET A 1 24.65 12.06 -19.71
N LYS A 2 25.82 11.39 -19.74
CA LYS A 2 26.07 10.25 -20.65
C LYS A 2 25.39 9.00 -20.11
N ARG A 3 24.67 8.25 -20.96
CA ARG A 3 24.08 6.95 -20.60
C ARG A 3 25.21 5.93 -20.44
N LYS A 4 25.21 5.18 -19.33
CA LYS A 4 26.12 4.04 -19.10
C LYS A 4 25.30 2.76 -19.23
N LEU A 5 25.67 1.90 -20.16
CA LEU A 5 25.07 0.57 -20.30
C LEU A 5 25.61 -0.33 -19.19
N LEU A 6 24.73 -1.11 -18.58
CA LEU A 6 25.07 -2.14 -17.61
C LEU A 6 24.78 -3.50 -18.23
N ASP A 7 25.61 -4.48 -17.92
CA ASP A 7 25.44 -5.87 -18.35
C ASP A 7 24.52 -6.62 -17.38
N VAL A 8 23.30 -6.11 -17.20
CA VAL A 8 22.28 -6.68 -16.31
C VAL A 8 20.88 -6.37 -16.85
N CYS A 9 20.01 -7.37 -16.88
CA CYS A 9 18.63 -7.15 -17.30
C CYS A 9 17.80 -6.47 -16.19
N VAL A 10 16.67 -5.86 -16.55
CA VAL A 10 15.83 -5.11 -15.61
C VAL A 10 15.31 -6.00 -14.48
N LEU A 11 14.96 -7.25 -14.78
CA LEU A 11 14.47 -8.22 -13.80
C LEU A 11 15.54 -8.54 -12.76
N ASP A 12 16.75 -8.89 -13.20
CA ASP A 12 17.86 -9.21 -12.29
C ASP A 12 18.22 -8.01 -11.43
N ALA A 13 18.27 -6.81 -12.03
CA ALA A 13 18.53 -5.58 -11.27
C ALA A 13 17.43 -5.31 -10.23
N ALA A 14 16.16 -5.63 -10.50
CA ALA A 14 15.07 -5.49 -9.54
C ALA A 14 15.19 -6.52 -8.39
N LEU A 15 15.49 -7.78 -8.72
CA LEU A 15 15.72 -8.83 -7.72
C LEU A 15 16.90 -8.51 -6.81
N LEU A 16 18.03 -8.04 -7.35
CA LEU A 16 19.20 -7.63 -6.56
C LEU A 16 18.86 -6.51 -5.56
N ARG A 17 18.03 -5.53 -5.97
CA ARG A 17 17.58 -4.47 -5.05
C ARG A 17 16.67 -5.01 -3.96
N LEU A 18 15.74 -5.90 -4.30
CA LEU A 18 14.86 -6.52 -3.31
C LEU A 18 15.66 -7.41 -2.35
N GLU A 19 16.58 -8.22 -2.85
CA GLU A 19 17.45 -9.04 -2.00
C GLU A 19 18.24 -8.17 -1.03
N TRP A 20 18.83 -7.09 -1.51
CA TRP A 20 19.53 -6.12 -0.65
C TRP A 20 18.60 -5.50 0.39
N ILE A 21 17.38 -5.09 0.03
CA ILE A 21 16.40 -4.55 0.99
C ILE A 21 16.11 -5.58 2.09
N PHE A 22 15.77 -6.82 1.70
CA PHE A 22 15.47 -7.87 2.66
C PHE A 22 16.68 -8.27 3.50
N ASP A 23 17.92 -8.10 3.03
CA ASP A 23 19.12 -8.38 3.84
C ASP A 23 19.42 -7.29 4.86
N ASN A 24 19.07 -6.03 4.56
CA ASN A 24 19.49 -4.87 5.35
C ASN A 24 18.39 -4.31 6.27
N PHE A 25 17.12 -4.63 6.03
CA PHE A 25 16.00 -4.12 6.83
C PHE A 25 15.24 -5.25 7.54
N ASN A 26 14.96 -5.04 8.82
CA ASN A 26 14.15 -5.96 9.63
C ASN A 26 12.65 -5.82 9.36
N LYS A 27 12.20 -4.63 8.95
CA LYS A 27 10.83 -4.35 8.52
C LYS A 27 10.85 -3.86 7.09
N VAL A 28 10.16 -4.59 6.21
CA VAL A 28 9.96 -4.23 4.81
C VAL A 28 8.46 -4.05 4.61
N CYS A 29 8.04 -2.98 3.95
CA CYS A 29 6.65 -2.74 3.61
C CYS A 29 6.49 -2.49 2.12
N LEU A 30 5.55 -3.19 1.50
CA LEU A 30 5.15 -2.98 0.12
C LEU A 30 3.91 -2.07 0.08
N SER A 31 4.04 -0.89 -0.53
CA SER A 31 2.88 -0.10 -0.92
C SER A 31 2.27 -0.71 -2.19
N PHE A 32 1.06 -1.26 -2.06
CA PHE A 32 0.39 -2.02 -3.10
C PHE A 32 -0.86 -1.27 -3.56
N SER A 33 -0.96 -0.99 -4.87
CA SER A 33 -2.07 -0.22 -5.45
C SER A 33 -3.11 -1.07 -6.19
N GLY A 34 -2.87 -2.38 -6.34
CA GLY A 34 -3.66 -3.25 -7.23
C GLY A 34 -3.39 -3.05 -8.73
N GLY A 35 -2.51 -2.11 -9.11
CA GLY A 35 -2.11 -1.90 -10.50
C GLY A 35 -1.05 -2.90 -11.00
N LYS A 36 -0.75 -2.88 -12.31
CA LYS A 36 0.20 -3.81 -12.93
C LYS A 36 1.60 -3.78 -12.30
N ASP A 37 2.14 -2.59 -12.04
CA ASP A 37 3.54 -2.44 -11.59
C ASP A 37 3.69 -2.90 -10.14
N SER A 38 2.76 -2.50 -9.26
CA SER A 38 2.75 -2.92 -7.87
C SER A 38 2.41 -4.40 -7.72
N THR A 39 1.64 -4.98 -8.65
CA THR A 39 1.40 -6.43 -8.73
C THR A 39 2.67 -7.19 -9.06
N VAL A 40 3.41 -6.78 -10.11
CA VAL A 40 4.70 -7.39 -10.45
C VAL A 40 5.68 -7.25 -9.28
N LEU A 41 5.74 -6.08 -8.64
CA LEU A 41 6.57 -5.87 -7.46
C LEU A 41 6.20 -6.82 -6.31
N TYR A 42 4.90 -7.07 -6.07
CA TYR A 42 4.45 -8.04 -5.07
C TYR A 42 4.93 -9.46 -5.43
N HIS A 43 4.78 -9.90 -6.67
CA HIS A 43 5.31 -11.21 -7.11
C HIS A 43 6.79 -11.37 -6.80
N LEU A 44 7.61 -10.35 -7.13
CA LEU A 44 9.05 -10.37 -6.91
C LEU A 44 9.41 -10.30 -5.42
N ALA A 45 8.76 -9.41 -4.67
CA ALA A 45 8.98 -9.27 -3.22
C ALA A 45 8.65 -10.57 -2.48
N ALA A 46 7.52 -11.22 -2.82
CA ALA A 46 7.14 -12.50 -2.25
C ALA A 46 8.13 -13.62 -2.58
N ALA A 47 8.65 -13.67 -3.81
CA ALA A 47 9.67 -14.66 -4.19
C ALA A 47 10.97 -14.48 -3.38
N VAL A 48 11.44 -13.23 -3.21
CA VAL A 48 12.63 -12.91 -2.42
C VAL A 48 12.41 -13.19 -0.93
N ALA A 49 11.24 -12.82 -0.40
CA ALA A 49 10.85 -13.06 0.99
C ALA A 49 10.89 -14.56 1.32
N ARG A 50 10.28 -15.41 0.47
CA ARG A 50 10.34 -16.87 0.60
C ARG A 50 11.77 -17.39 0.57
N LYS A 51 12.58 -16.96 -0.41
CA LYS A 51 13.99 -17.39 -0.56
C LYS A 51 14.82 -17.05 0.69
N LYS A 52 14.52 -15.94 1.35
CA LYS A 52 15.25 -15.45 2.54
C LYS A 52 14.60 -15.87 3.85
N CYS A 53 13.51 -16.64 3.82
CA CYS A 53 12.70 -16.99 5.00
C CYS A 53 12.30 -15.77 5.82
N LYS A 54 11.91 -14.68 5.15
CA LYS A 54 11.45 -13.43 5.76
C LYS A 54 10.00 -13.14 5.38
N THR A 55 9.36 -12.27 6.15
CA THR A 55 8.04 -11.71 5.85
C THR A 55 8.15 -10.21 5.58
N PHE A 56 7.08 -9.62 5.04
CA PHE A 56 6.95 -8.18 4.84
C PHE A 56 5.51 -7.72 5.08
N ASP A 57 5.34 -6.44 5.35
CA ASP A 57 4.04 -5.80 5.48
C ASP A 57 3.53 -5.31 4.12
N VAL A 58 2.22 -5.17 3.98
CA VAL A 58 1.59 -4.60 2.79
C VAL A 58 0.67 -3.46 3.21
N LEU A 59 0.80 -2.31 2.56
CA LEU A 59 -0.11 -1.18 2.69
C LEU A 59 -0.96 -1.08 1.42
N PHE A 60 -2.28 -1.11 1.59
CA PHE A 60 -3.25 -0.77 0.56
C PHE A 60 -4.18 0.33 1.09
N ILE A 61 -4.24 1.45 0.38
CA ILE A 61 -5.19 2.54 0.66
C ILE A 61 -6.40 2.36 -0.26
N ASP A 62 -7.53 2.13 0.37
CA ASP A 62 -8.81 1.93 -0.27
C ASP A 62 -9.51 3.28 -0.45
N TRP A 63 -9.65 3.72 -1.70
CA TRP A 63 -10.33 4.97 -2.04
C TRP A 63 -11.84 4.80 -2.22
N GLU A 64 -12.44 3.67 -1.86
CA GLU A 64 -13.84 3.29 -2.05
C GLU A 64 -14.23 3.10 -3.53
N ALA A 65 -14.25 4.19 -4.31
CA ALA A 65 -14.72 4.27 -5.70
C ALA A 65 -13.71 3.72 -6.73
N GLN A 66 -13.15 2.54 -6.44
CA GLN A 66 -12.27 1.79 -7.31
C GLN A 66 -13.06 0.67 -8.02
N PHE A 67 -12.61 0.28 -9.22
CA PHE A 67 -13.25 -0.81 -9.96
C PHE A 67 -13.30 -2.11 -9.15
N SER A 68 -14.43 -2.81 -9.17
CA SER A 68 -14.61 -4.08 -8.45
C SER A 68 -13.54 -5.11 -8.80
N LEU A 69 -13.13 -5.20 -10.07
CA LEU A 69 -12.04 -6.09 -10.51
C LEU A 69 -10.70 -5.76 -9.83
N THR A 70 -10.43 -4.50 -9.52
CA THR A 70 -9.23 -4.11 -8.76
C THR A 70 -9.33 -4.61 -7.32
N ILE A 71 -10.50 -4.47 -6.69
CA ILE A 71 -10.73 -4.93 -5.32
C ILE A 71 -10.62 -6.46 -5.22
N GLU A 72 -11.22 -7.19 -6.16
CA GLU A 72 -11.10 -8.64 -6.29
C GLU A 72 -9.64 -9.07 -6.48
N HIS A 73 -8.88 -8.37 -7.33
CA HIS A 73 -7.46 -8.63 -7.52
C HIS A 73 -6.65 -8.41 -6.24
N ILE A 74 -6.93 -7.35 -5.49
CA ILE A 74 -6.24 -7.07 -4.22
C ILE A 74 -6.53 -8.17 -3.20
N GLN A 75 -7.78 -8.61 -3.07
CA GLN A 75 -8.15 -9.74 -2.20
C GLN A 75 -7.46 -11.04 -2.63
N ALA A 76 -7.40 -11.31 -3.93
CA ALA A 76 -6.70 -12.47 -4.47
C ALA A 76 -5.19 -12.43 -4.15
N MET A 77 -4.55 -11.27 -4.29
CA MET A 77 -3.12 -11.08 -3.97
C MET A 77 -2.85 -11.20 -2.47
N LYS A 78 -3.72 -10.62 -1.62
CA LYS A 78 -3.68 -10.76 -0.15
C LYS A 78 -3.73 -12.24 0.26
N LYS A 79 -4.68 -13.01 -0.28
CA LYS A 79 -4.79 -14.46 -0.02
C LYS A 79 -3.60 -15.25 -0.55
N ARG A 80 -3.11 -14.92 -1.75
CA ARG A 80 -2.03 -15.65 -2.44
C ARG A 80 -0.70 -15.60 -1.69
N TYR A 81 -0.43 -14.50 -1.00
CA TYR A 81 0.86 -14.25 -0.35
C TYR A 81 0.79 -14.17 1.17
N GLN A 82 -0.32 -14.62 1.76
CA GLN A 82 -0.50 -14.68 3.22
C GLN A 82 0.61 -15.45 3.95
N ASP A 83 1.33 -16.35 3.26
CA ASP A 83 2.44 -17.12 3.81
C ASP A 83 3.70 -16.27 4.07
N VAL A 84 3.83 -15.12 3.40
CA VAL A 84 4.97 -14.21 3.53
C VAL A 84 4.57 -12.77 3.88
N THR A 85 3.29 -12.50 4.02
CA THR A 85 2.78 -11.22 4.52
C THR A 85 2.64 -11.27 6.03
N SER A 86 3.37 -10.41 6.74
CA SER A 86 3.24 -10.29 8.20
C SER A 86 1.95 -9.57 8.55
N GLN A 87 1.76 -8.34 8.08
CA GLN A 87 0.50 -7.60 8.21
C GLN A 87 0.05 -7.03 6.87
N PHE A 88 -1.25 -7.11 6.58
CA PHE A 88 -1.87 -6.46 5.43
C PHE A 88 -2.75 -5.31 5.91
N TYR A 89 -2.23 -4.10 5.85
CA TYR A 89 -2.95 -2.87 6.20
C TYR A 89 -3.87 -2.48 5.05
N TRP A 90 -5.13 -2.92 5.11
CA TRP A 90 -6.20 -2.44 4.25
C TRP A 90 -6.83 -1.22 4.90
N VAL A 91 -6.45 -0.02 4.47
CA VAL A 91 -6.89 1.25 5.08
C VAL A 91 -8.14 1.76 4.36
N ALA A 92 -9.27 1.75 5.06
CA ALA A 92 -10.56 2.28 4.62
C ALA A 92 -11.04 3.37 5.59
N LEU A 93 -10.18 4.38 5.78
CA LEU A 93 -10.42 5.54 6.65
C LEU A 93 -10.75 6.78 5.80
N PRO A 94 -11.44 7.78 6.38
CA PRO A 94 -11.60 9.09 5.76
C PRO A 94 -10.25 9.71 5.38
N LEU A 95 -9.97 9.83 4.09
CA LEU A 95 -8.75 10.44 3.55
C LEU A 95 -9.08 11.40 2.42
N THR A 96 -8.39 12.55 2.40
CA THR A 96 -8.60 13.61 1.42
C THR A 96 -7.68 13.46 0.23
N THR A 97 -8.22 13.67 -0.97
CA THR A 97 -7.47 13.79 -2.22
C THR A 97 -8.05 14.89 -3.10
N VAL A 98 -7.30 15.30 -4.11
CA VAL A 98 -7.75 16.28 -5.09
C VAL A 98 -8.84 15.70 -5.99
N ASN A 99 -9.88 16.49 -6.23
CA ASN A 99 -10.97 16.18 -7.14
C ASN A 99 -10.76 16.88 -8.49
N GLY A 100 -10.41 16.10 -9.51
CA GLY A 100 -10.18 16.62 -10.87
C GLY A 100 -11.45 16.96 -11.65
N VAL A 101 -12.65 16.64 -11.15
CA VAL A 101 -13.91 16.79 -11.90
C VAL A 101 -14.80 17.95 -11.45
N SER A 102 -14.38 18.72 -10.44
CA SER A 102 -15.13 19.90 -9.98
C SER A 102 -14.21 21.06 -9.64
N GLN A 103 -14.56 22.25 -10.14
CA GLN A 103 -13.89 23.51 -9.77
C GLN A 103 -14.48 24.12 -8.48
N ILE A 104 -15.65 23.66 -8.04
CA ILE A 104 -16.35 24.16 -6.84
C ILE A 104 -16.06 23.26 -5.63
N GLN A 105 -15.84 21.97 -5.88
CA GLN A 105 -15.46 20.97 -4.88
C GLN A 105 -14.11 20.35 -5.30
N PRO A 106 -13.00 21.08 -5.11
CA PRO A 106 -11.68 20.69 -5.61
C PRO A 106 -11.04 19.53 -4.83
N GLU A 107 -11.69 19.07 -3.76
CA GLU A 107 -11.24 17.98 -2.91
C GLU A 107 -12.36 16.96 -2.72
N TRP A 108 -11.97 15.74 -2.37
CA TRP A 108 -12.88 14.65 -2.07
C TRP A 108 -12.33 13.79 -0.93
N ILE A 109 -13.21 13.38 -0.03
CA ILE A 109 -12.89 12.52 1.11
C ILE A 109 -13.51 11.14 0.84
N ALA A 110 -12.66 10.14 0.59
CA ALA A 110 -13.12 8.75 0.52
C ALA A 110 -13.54 8.27 1.90
N TRP A 111 -14.52 7.36 2.02
CA TRP A 111 -14.98 6.79 3.30
C TRP A 111 -15.47 7.80 4.35
N GLU A 112 -15.81 9.03 3.97
CA GLU A 112 -16.49 10.02 4.82
C GLU A 112 -17.73 9.41 5.53
N PRO A 113 -17.90 9.66 6.85
CA PRO A 113 -19.09 9.23 7.60
C PRO A 113 -20.38 9.82 7.02
N ASP A 114 -21.50 9.14 7.26
CA ASP A 114 -22.84 9.57 6.83
C ASP A 114 -23.02 9.70 5.29
N VAL A 115 -22.03 9.30 4.50
CA VAL A 115 -22.12 9.20 3.03
C VAL A 115 -22.50 7.78 2.63
N LYS A 116 -23.39 7.66 1.62
CA LYS A 116 -23.75 6.39 1.02
C LYS A 116 -22.70 5.97 -0.02
N TRP A 117 -21.88 5.00 0.35
CA TRP A 117 -20.83 4.42 -0.50
C TRP A 117 -21.37 3.35 -1.46
N VAL A 118 -20.63 3.11 -2.55
CA VAL A 118 -20.99 2.12 -3.59
C VAL A 118 -20.81 0.70 -3.05
N ARG A 119 -19.83 0.50 -2.17
CA ARG A 119 -19.57 -0.77 -1.50
C ARG A 119 -19.22 -0.57 -0.02
N LYS A 120 -19.18 -1.70 0.70
CA LYS A 120 -18.63 -1.78 2.04
C LYS A 120 -17.14 -2.15 1.98
N PRO A 121 -16.33 -1.72 2.96
CA PRO A 121 -14.97 -2.25 3.08
C PRO A 121 -15.03 -3.73 3.51
N PRO A 122 -13.98 -4.53 3.25
CA PRO A 122 -13.86 -5.88 3.81
C PRO A 122 -13.89 -5.87 5.34
N ASP A 123 -14.32 -6.99 5.95
CA ASP A 123 -14.48 -7.09 7.42
C ASP A 123 -13.18 -6.84 8.20
N ASP A 124 -12.03 -7.16 7.60
CA ASP A 124 -10.71 -6.99 8.21
C ASP A 124 -9.99 -5.70 7.79
N ALA A 125 -10.72 -4.78 7.15
CA ALA A 125 -10.21 -3.45 6.85
C ALA A 125 -10.15 -2.55 8.09
N ILE A 126 -9.15 -1.69 8.11
CA ILE A 126 -8.98 -0.67 9.14
C ILE A 126 -9.95 0.47 8.84
N THR A 127 -11.05 0.49 9.58
CA THR A 127 -12.13 1.49 9.49
C THR A 127 -12.26 2.33 10.77
N CYS A 128 -11.59 1.92 11.85
CA CYS A 128 -11.59 2.64 13.13
C CYS A 128 -10.52 3.75 13.12
N PRO A 129 -10.89 5.03 13.32
CA PRO A 129 -9.96 6.15 13.40
C PRO A 129 -8.84 5.96 14.44
N ASP A 130 -9.13 5.30 15.56
CA ASP A 130 -8.21 5.14 16.68
C ASP A 130 -7.14 4.04 16.44
N PHE A 131 -7.20 3.33 15.30
CA PHE A 131 -6.23 2.28 14.98
C PHE A 131 -4.80 2.83 14.86
N PHE A 132 -4.66 4.00 14.23
CA PHE A 132 -3.38 4.67 14.08
C PHE A 132 -3.31 5.88 15.02
N PRO A 133 -2.33 5.95 15.95
CA PRO A 133 -2.25 7.06 16.88
C PRO A 133 -1.96 8.41 16.21
N PHE A 134 -1.39 8.40 15.00
CA PHE A 134 -1.11 9.60 14.20
C PHE A 134 -2.29 10.05 13.33
N TYR A 135 -3.33 9.22 13.18
CA TYR A 135 -4.40 9.52 12.24
C TYR A 135 -5.23 10.70 12.75
N ARG A 136 -5.52 11.62 11.83
CA ARG A 136 -6.45 12.74 12.04
C ARG A 136 -7.51 12.68 10.95
N TYR A 137 -8.76 12.95 11.32
CA TYR A 137 -9.88 12.90 10.39
C TYR A 137 -9.57 13.67 9.10
N ALA A 138 -9.81 13.01 7.96
CA ALA A 138 -9.65 13.58 6.63
C ALA A 138 -8.26 14.16 6.34
N MET A 139 -7.19 13.60 6.92
CA MET A 139 -5.82 13.94 6.48
C MET A 139 -5.60 13.57 5.02
N THR A 140 -4.65 14.26 4.37
CA THR A 140 -4.35 13.97 2.98
C THR A 140 -3.55 12.67 2.86
N PHE A 141 -3.56 12.08 1.67
CA PHE A 141 -2.68 10.95 1.35
C PHE A 141 -1.19 11.29 1.59
N GLU A 142 -0.79 12.51 1.21
CA GLU A 142 0.56 13.04 1.35
C GLU A 142 1.00 13.20 2.81
N GLU A 143 0.06 13.33 3.74
CA GLU A 143 0.33 13.32 5.18
C GLU A 143 0.27 11.91 5.76
N PHE A 144 -0.68 11.09 5.30
CA PHE A 144 -0.90 9.75 5.83
C PHE A 144 0.30 8.84 5.57
N VAL A 145 0.82 8.82 4.35
CA VAL A 145 1.91 7.89 3.98
C VAL A 145 3.20 8.15 4.77
N PRO A 146 3.69 9.40 4.92
CA PRO A 146 4.84 9.68 5.78
C PRO A 146 4.59 9.29 7.24
N ALA A 147 3.44 9.66 7.82
CA ALA A 147 3.13 9.34 9.20
C ALA A 147 3.03 7.81 9.45
N PHE A 148 2.41 7.08 8.51
CA PHE A 148 2.39 5.62 8.50
C PHE A 148 3.80 5.03 8.48
N ASN A 149 4.69 5.55 7.63
CA ASN A 149 6.07 5.06 7.55
C ASN A 149 6.86 5.30 8.84
N GLU A 150 6.70 6.46 9.49
CA GLU A 150 7.34 6.77 10.76
C GLU A 150 6.85 5.84 11.88
N TRP A 151 5.52 5.68 11.98
CA TRP A 151 4.89 4.77 12.92
C TRP A 151 5.34 3.32 12.71
N LEU A 152 5.35 2.84 11.45
CA LEU A 152 5.75 1.47 11.13
C LEU A 152 7.22 1.21 11.46
N ALA A 153 8.09 2.20 11.23
CA ALA A 153 9.51 2.17 11.60
C ALA A 153 9.73 2.18 13.13
N GLY A 154 8.68 2.38 13.94
CA GLY A 154 8.78 2.45 15.40
C GLY A 154 9.32 3.77 15.92
N LYS A 155 9.36 4.81 15.07
CA LYS A 155 9.54 6.18 15.55
C LYS A 155 8.22 6.61 16.17
N LYS A 156 8.25 7.15 17.39
CA LYS A 156 7.04 7.58 18.10
C LYS A 156 6.28 8.57 17.20
N ALA A 157 5.02 8.23 16.90
CA ALA A 157 4.00 9.16 16.45
C ALA A 157 3.72 10.20 17.55
#